data_AF-A0A2G9UM21-F1
#
_entry.id   AF-A0A2G9UM21-F1
#
_cell.length_a   1.000
_cell.length_b   1.000
_cell.length_c   1.000
_cell.angle_alpha   90.00
_cell.angle_beta   90.00
_cell.angle_gamma   90.00
#
_symmetry.space_group_name_H-M   'P 1'
#
loop_
_entity.id
_entity.type
_entity.pdbx_description
1 polymer ?
#
loop_
_entity_poly.entity_id
_entity_poly.type
_entity_poly.pdbx_seq_one_letter_code
_entity_poly.pdbx_strand_id
1 'polypeptide(L)'
;MPGVAKLIKRGAEIGLFVADPPTTSLQRIKALTTGTLPTFIDAGDNFAPSPNINEDSIPFQAWSRNLTTTFMGDNTWTSLYPDVFTRSYPFDSFDINDLDSVDDAVRELLREELRSPQASDFIIAHVLGVDHCGHKYGPNHIQMASTLRKIDNVIVETANALSSGDLLVVLGDHGMTTTGDHGGDSDDETHAGLMVGG
;
A
#
# COMPACT_ATOMS: atom_id res chain seq x y z
N MET A 1 17.04 2.36 2.10
CA MET A 1 16.43 2.82 0.84
C MET A 1 17.19 4.04 0.32
N PRO A 2 18.35 3.84 -0.36
CA PRO A 2 19.17 4.93 -0.90
C PRO A 2 18.47 5.76 -2.01
N GLY A 3 17.51 5.18 -2.73
CA GLY A 3 16.69 5.85 -3.72
C GLY A 3 15.80 6.93 -3.10
N VAL A 4 15.02 6.56 -2.09
CA VAL A 4 14.24 7.49 -1.25
C VAL A 4 15.13 8.61 -0.71
N ALA A 5 16.34 8.30 -0.22
CA ALA A 5 17.28 9.32 0.25
C ALA A 5 17.70 10.34 -0.83
N LYS A 6 17.70 9.96 -2.12
CA LYS A 6 17.90 10.89 -3.24
C LYS A 6 16.66 11.73 -3.52
N LEU A 7 15.46 11.15 -3.38
CA LEU A 7 14.20 11.89 -3.55
C LEU A 7 14.03 12.98 -2.49
N ILE A 8 14.48 12.73 -1.25
CA ILE A 8 14.49 13.77 -0.20
C ILE A 8 15.33 14.98 -0.62
N LYS A 9 16.49 14.75 -1.23
CA LYS A 9 17.34 15.83 -1.77
C LYS A 9 16.70 16.59 -2.94
N ARG A 10 15.66 16.01 -3.57
CA ARG A 10 14.85 16.65 -4.62
C ARG A 10 13.60 17.34 -4.08
N GLY A 11 13.37 17.31 -2.77
CA GLY A 11 12.24 17.98 -2.12
C GLY A 11 11.15 17.05 -1.60
N ALA A 12 11.30 15.72 -1.71
CA ALA A 12 10.38 14.81 -1.02
C ALA A 12 10.55 14.93 0.51
N GLU A 13 9.45 14.84 1.24
CA GLU A 13 9.43 14.85 2.70
C GLU A 13 9.20 13.43 3.21
N ILE A 14 9.83 13.10 4.34
CA ILE A 14 9.60 11.83 5.05
C ILE A 14 9.05 12.11 6.44
N GLY A 15 8.18 11.22 6.89
CA GLY A 15 7.55 11.28 8.19
C GLY A 15 7.39 9.90 8.80
N LEU A 16 7.05 9.91 10.08
CA LEU A 16 6.54 8.75 10.78
C LEU A 16 5.02 8.73 10.60
N PHE A 17 4.49 7.64 10.06
CA PHE A 17 3.06 7.34 10.12
C PHE A 17 2.79 6.52 11.39
N VAL A 18 1.83 6.96 12.20
CA VAL A 18 1.38 6.25 13.40
C VAL A 18 -0.01 5.72 13.12
N ALA A 19 -0.11 4.41 12.92
CA ALA A 19 -1.34 3.69 12.68
C ALA A 19 -2.13 3.47 13.98
N ASP A 20 -3.44 3.68 13.95
CA ASP A 20 -4.33 3.21 15.01
C ASP A 20 -4.48 1.67 14.98
N PRO A 21 -4.44 0.98 16.13
CA PRO A 21 -4.70 -0.45 16.19
C PRO A 21 -6.18 -0.79 15.92
N PRO A 22 -6.50 -2.03 15.49
CA PRO A 22 -5.57 -3.12 15.18
C PRO A 22 -4.82 -2.91 13.86
N THR A 23 -3.59 -3.40 13.81
CA THR A 23 -2.65 -3.23 12.69
C THR A 23 -2.76 -4.35 11.64
N THR A 24 -3.95 -4.91 11.42
CA THR A 24 -4.18 -5.83 10.30
C THR A 24 -4.42 -5.04 9.00
N SER A 25 -3.89 -5.50 7.88
CA SER A 25 -3.88 -4.73 6.64
C SER A 25 -5.28 -4.30 6.17
N LEU A 26 -6.29 -5.18 6.28
CA LEU A 26 -7.69 -4.82 5.97
C LEU A 26 -8.19 -3.60 6.78
N GLN A 27 -7.95 -3.61 8.09
CA GLN A 27 -8.39 -2.54 9.00
C GLN A 27 -7.64 -1.25 8.71
N ARG A 28 -6.35 -1.36 8.37
CA ARG A 28 -5.53 -0.20 8.03
C ARG A 28 -5.89 0.39 6.68
N ILE A 29 -6.18 -0.44 5.68
CA ILE A 29 -6.72 0.02 4.39
C ILE A 29 -8.03 0.77 4.61
N LYS A 30 -8.98 0.21 5.38
CA LYS A 30 -10.24 0.89 5.74
C LYS A 30 -9.95 2.27 6.35
N ALA A 31 -9.21 2.32 7.46
CA ALA A 31 -8.94 3.57 8.18
C ALA A 31 -8.21 4.62 7.32
N LEU A 32 -7.22 4.21 6.53
CA LEU A 32 -6.47 5.10 5.62
C LEU A 32 -7.37 5.75 4.57
N THR A 33 -8.37 5.01 4.09
CA THR A 33 -9.18 5.44 2.95
C THR A 33 -10.47 6.15 3.37
N THR A 34 -11.03 5.85 4.54
CA THR A 34 -12.24 6.49 5.09
C THR A 34 -11.92 7.62 6.07
N GLY A 35 -10.73 7.62 6.68
CA GLY A 35 -10.39 8.50 7.80
C GLY A 35 -11.12 8.15 9.11
N THR A 36 -11.77 6.98 9.18
CA THR A 36 -12.44 6.49 10.39
C THR A 36 -11.50 5.66 11.26
N LEU A 37 -11.78 5.62 12.58
CA LEU A 37 -11.03 4.77 13.49
C LEU A 37 -11.44 3.30 13.27
N PRO A 38 -10.48 2.35 13.21
CA PRO A 38 -10.80 0.93 13.25
C PRO A 38 -11.63 0.60 14.51
N THR A 39 -12.81 -0.03 14.36
CA THR A 39 -13.59 -0.47 15.52
C THR A 39 -13.48 -1.98 15.71
N PHE A 40 -13.58 -2.47 16.96
CA PHE A 40 -13.58 -3.91 17.25
C PHE A 40 -14.71 -4.69 16.54
N ILE A 41 -15.79 -4.02 16.13
CA ILE A 41 -16.88 -4.65 15.36
C ILE A 41 -16.39 -4.96 13.93
N ASP A 42 -15.54 -4.11 13.36
CA ASP A 42 -14.92 -4.30 12.04
C ASP A 42 -13.92 -5.46 12.04
N ALA A 43 -13.37 -5.87 13.19
CA ALA A 43 -12.51 -7.05 13.28
C ALA A 43 -13.27 -8.35 12.96
N GLY A 44 -14.59 -8.37 13.14
CA GLY A 44 -15.47 -9.44 12.65
C GLY A 44 -15.55 -9.49 11.12
N ASP A 45 -15.40 -8.33 10.45
CA ASP A 45 -15.39 -8.24 8.99
C ASP A 45 -14.12 -8.83 8.37
N ASN A 46 -13.01 -8.90 9.11
CA ASN A 46 -11.83 -9.70 8.70
C ASN A 46 -12.18 -11.18 8.45
N PHE A 47 -13.29 -11.67 9.03
CA PHE A 47 -13.82 -13.02 8.86
C PHE A 47 -15.12 -13.06 8.05
N ALA A 48 -15.62 -11.91 7.60
CA ALA A 48 -16.83 -11.85 6.79
C ALA A 48 -16.53 -12.28 5.35
N PRO A 49 -17.44 -13.02 4.69
CA PRO A 49 -17.26 -13.44 3.31
C PRO A 49 -17.25 -12.29 2.29
N SER A 50 -17.63 -11.07 2.68
CA SER A 50 -17.54 -9.86 1.85
C SER A 50 -17.46 -8.59 2.73
N PRO A 51 -16.25 -8.13 3.08
CA PRO A 51 -16.05 -6.95 3.93
C PRO A 51 -16.18 -5.64 3.14
N ASN A 52 -17.30 -5.41 2.46
CA ASN A 52 -17.50 -4.21 1.65
C ASN A 52 -17.67 -2.96 2.54
N ILE A 53 -16.89 -1.91 2.26
CA ILE A 53 -16.99 -0.60 2.92
C ILE A 53 -18.05 0.26 2.20
N ASN A 54 -19.16 0.50 2.89
CA ASN A 54 -20.26 1.35 2.41
C ASN A 54 -20.22 2.78 3.01
N GLU A 55 -19.03 3.25 3.37
CA GLU A 55 -18.77 4.57 3.96
C GLU A 55 -18.09 5.48 2.92
N ASP A 56 -18.04 6.78 3.21
CA ASP A 56 -17.28 7.71 2.36
C ASP A 56 -15.79 7.38 2.41
N SER A 57 -15.14 7.34 1.25
CA SER A 57 -13.74 6.95 1.12
C SER A 57 -13.07 7.64 -0.06
N ILE A 58 -11.74 7.71 -0.05
CA ILE A 58 -10.97 8.28 -1.16
C ILE A 58 -11.29 7.59 -2.51
N PRO A 59 -11.28 6.23 -2.63
CA PRO A 59 -11.68 5.55 -3.86
C PRO A 59 -13.12 5.89 -4.30
N PHE A 60 -14.07 5.93 -3.36
CA PHE A 60 -15.46 6.28 -3.66
C PHE A 60 -15.59 7.73 -4.15
N GLN A 61 -14.90 8.68 -3.50
CA GLN A 61 -14.90 10.08 -3.92
C GLN A 61 -14.30 10.26 -5.32
N ALA A 62 -13.20 9.56 -5.64
CA ALA A 62 -12.61 9.59 -6.98
C ALA A 62 -13.60 9.08 -8.03
N TRP A 63 -14.21 7.91 -7.79
CA TRP A 63 -15.23 7.34 -8.66
C TRP A 63 -16.44 8.28 -8.84
N SER A 64 -16.97 8.85 -7.76
CA SER A 64 -18.15 9.73 -7.79
C SER A 64 -17.92 11.02 -8.59
N ARG A 65 -16.66 11.42 -8.77
CA ARG A 65 -16.23 12.59 -9.54
C ARG A 65 -15.88 12.25 -10.99
N ASN A 66 -16.11 11.00 -11.41
CA ASN A 66 -15.72 10.46 -12.72
C ASN A 66 -14.21 10.54 -12.98
N LEU A 67 -13.39 10.47 -11.94
CA LEU A 67 -11.96 10.29 -12.12
C LEU A 67 -11.69 8.86 -12.58
N THR A 68 -10.72 8.71 -13.48
CA THR A 68 -10.22 7.40 -13.85
C THR A 68 -9.32 6.88 -12.74
N THR A 69 -9.56 5.64 -12.32
CA THR A 69 -8.84 5.04 -11.20
C THR A 69 -8.29 3.66 -11.56
N THR A 70 -7.00 3.44 -11.33
CA THR A 70 -6.36 2.13 -11.51
C THR A 70 -5.90 1.58 -10.17
N PHE A 71 -6.28 0.33 -9.89
CA PHE A 71 -5.77 -0.45 -8.76
C PHE A 71 -4.92 -1.63 -9.25
N MET A 72 -3.80 -1.89 -8.57
CA MET A 72 -2.97 -3.09 -8.75
C MET A 72 -2.38 -3.53 -7.41
N GLY A 73 -2.50 -4.82 -7.08
CA GLY A 73 -1.98 -5.37 -5.83
C GLY A 73 -2.92 -6.39 -5.18
N ASP A 74 -2.84 -6.52 -3.87
CA ASP A 74 -3.63 -7.47 -3.07
C ASP A 74 -5.17 -7.33 -3.24
N ASN A 75 -5.84 -8.47 -3.44
CA ASN A 75 -7.28 -8.58 -3.66
C ASN A 75 -8.18 -8.11 -2.49
N THR A 76 -7.61 -7.81 -1.31
CA THR A 76 -8.31 -7.11 -0.22
C THR A 76 -8.96 -5.81 -0.70
N TRP A 77 -8.27 -5.02 -1.54
CA TRP A 77 -8.81 -3.75 -2.06
C TRP A 77 -10.08 -3.94 -2.87
N THR A 78 -10.12 -4.92 -3.77
CA THR A 78 -11.30 -5.21 -4.58
C THR A 78 -12.44 -5.84 -3.78
N SER A 79 -12.12 -6.45 -2.63
CA SER A 79 -13.11 -6.99 -1.70
C SER A 79 -13.74 -5.87 -0.84
N LEU A 80 -12.92 -4.91 -0.41
CA LEU A 80 -13.34 -3.73 0.37
C LEU A 80 -14.11 -2.72 -0.49
N TYR A 81 -13.67 -2.51 -1.73
CA TYR A 81 -14.17 -1.46 -2.63
C TYR A 81 -14.59 -2.05 -3.99
N PRO A 82 -15.67 -2.84 -4.04
CA PRO A 82 -16.18 -3.34 -5.30
C PRO A 82 -16.65 -2.19 -6.20
N ASP A 83 -16.41 -2.33 -7.50
CA ASP A 83 -16.93 -1.47 -8.58
C ASP A 83 -16.48 0.01 -8.59
N VAL A 84 -15.61 0.46 -7.68
CA VAL A 84 -15.09 1.84 -7.71
C VAL A 84 -13.91 2.03 -8.66
N PHE A 85 -13.23 0.93 -9.03
CA PHE A 85 -12.04 0.99 -9.88
C PHE A 85 -12.38 0.91 -11.37
N THR A 86 -11.91 1.88 -12.17
CA THR A 86 -12.00 1.82 -13.64
C THR A 86 -11.19 0.66 -14.21
N ARG A 87 -10.00 0.40 -13.65
CA ARG A 87 -9.14 -0.74 -13.97
C ARG A 87 -8.64 -1.35 -12.67
N SER A 88 -8.66 -2.68 -12.57
CA SER A 88 -8.20 -3.40 -11.37
C SER A 88 -7.39 -4.64 -11.75
N TYR A 89 -6.25 -4.83 -11.10
CA TYR A 89 -5.37 -5.99 -11.25
C TYR A 89 -5.14 -6.63 -9.87
N PRO A 90 -6.10 -7.41 -9.34
CA PRO A 90 -5.99 -8.04 -8.04
C PRO A 90 -5.10 -9.30 -8.09
N PHE A 91 -4.33 -9.53 -7.04
CA PHE A 91 -3.51 -10.71 -6.81
C PHE A 91 -3.86 -11.35 -5.47
N ASP A 92 -3.70 -12.67 -5.36
CA ASP A 92 -3.88 -13.39 -4.10
C ASP A 92 -2.74 -13.09 -3.11
N SER A 93 -3.08 -12.87 -1.85
CA SER A 93 -2.13 -12.47 -0.78
C SER A 93 -1.75 -13.57 0.20
N PHE A 94 -2.40 -14.74 0.15
CA PHE A 94 -2.25 -15.73 1.22
C PHE A 94 -0.93 -16.54 1.21
N ASP A 95 -0.15 -16.51 0.13
CA ASP A 95 1.13 -17.23 0.07
C ASP A 95 2.30 -16.37 0.57
N ILE A 96 2.55 -16.44 1.88
CA ILE A 96 3.69 -15.78 2.54
C ILE A 96 5.07 -16.24 2.01
N ASN A 97 5.13 -17.30 1.21
CA ASN A 97 6.40 -17.72 0.59
C ASN A 97 6.73 -16.94 -0.67
N ASP A 98 5.74 -16.33 -1.30
CA ASP A 98 5.92 -15.46 -2.46
C ASP A 98 6.32 -14.07 -2.00
N LEU A 99 7.60 -13.73 -2.17
CA LEU A 99 8.11 -12.41 -1.81
C LEU A 99 8.13 -11.44 -3.00
N ASP A 100 7.87 -11.96 -4.21
CA ASP A 100 8.35 -11.32 -5.42
C ASP A 100 7.27 -11.16 -6.49
N SER A 101 6.40 -12.15 -6.69
CA SER A 101 5.56 -12.20 -7.89
C SER A 101 4.53 -11.08 -7.92
N VAL A 102 3.90 -10.76 -6.78
CA VAL A 102 2.97 -9.61 -6.67
C VAL A 102 3.70 -8.29 -6.85
N ASP A 103 4.82 -8.08 -6.15
CA ASP A 103 5.59 -6.83 -6.22
C ASP A 103 6.16 -6.57 -7.64
N ASP A 104 6.65 -7.61 -8.31
CA ASP A 104 7.15 -7.52 -9.68
C ASP A 104 5.98 -7.22 -10.65
N ALA A 105 4.83 -7.87 -10.49
CA ALA A 105 3.65 -7.58 -11.32
C ALA A 105 3.14 -6.14 -11.13
N VAL A 106 3.05 -5.68 -9.88
CA VAL A 106 2.69 -4.30 -9.53
C VAL A 106 3.67 -3.31 -10.16
N ARG A 107 4.98 -3.56 -10.09
CA ARG A 107 5.98 -2.69 -10.72
C ARG A 107 5.78 -2.57 -12.23
N GLU A 108 5.58 -3.69 -12.92
CA GLU A 108 5.41 -3.68 -14.37
C GLU A 108 4.12 -2.96 -14.78
N LEU A 109 2.99 -3.27 -14.13
CA LEU A 109 1.70 -2.61 -14.37
C LEU A 109 1.75 -1.12 -14.07
N LEU A 110 2.39 -0.71 -12.98
CA LEU A 110 2.52 0.71 -12.62
C LEU A 110 3.35 1.46 -13.67
N ARG A 111 4.40 0.83 -14.18
CA ARG A 111 5.23 1.42 -15.24
C ARG A 111 4.45 1.58 -16.54
N GLU A 112 3.61 0.62 -16.91
CA GLU A 112 2.74 0.71 -18.07
C GLU A 112 1.68 1.79 -17.90
N GLU A 113 1.02 1.84 -16.73
CA GLU A 113 -0.02 2.82 -16.41
C GLU A 113 0.52 4.25 -16.48
N LEU A 114 1.69 4.52 -15.87
CA LEU A 114 2.31 5.85 -15.86
C LEU A 114 2.81 6.33 -17.23
N ARG A 115 3.07 5.40 -18.16
CA ARG A 115 3.49 5.72 -19.54
C ARG A 115 2.32 5.83 -20.51
N SER A 116 1.12 5.44 -20.07
CA SER A 116 -0.07 5.47 -20.90
C SER A 116 -0.46 6.92 -21.21
N PRO A 117 -0.84 7.26 -22.45
CA PRO A 117 -1.47 8.54 -22.75
C PRO A 117 -2.86 8.67 -22.11
N GLN A 118 -3.38 7.59 -21.52
CA GLN A 118 -4.63 7.51 -20.77
C GLN A 118 -4.36 7.06 -19.32
N ALA A 119 -3.23 7.47 -18.75
CA ALA A 119 -2.89 7.23 -17.35
C ALA A 119 -4.03 7.73 -16.44
N SER A 120 -4.34 6.97 -15.39
CA SER A 120 -5.42 7.30 -14.47
C SER A 120 -5.11 8.53 -13.62
N ASP A 121 -6.16 9.26 -13.27
CA ASP A 121 -6.10 10.41 -12.35
C ASP A 121 -5.73 9.99 -10.91
N PHE A 122 -6.10 8.76 -10.52
CA PHE A 122 -5.80 8.20 -9.20
C PHE A 122 -5.33 6.74 -9.32
N ILE A 123 -4.14 6.45 -8.83
CA ILE A 123 -3.52 5.13 -8.93
C ILE A 123 -3.20 4.60 -7.54
N ILE A 124 -3.63 3.37 -7.25
CA ILE A 124 -3.25 2.63 -6.05
C ILE A 124 -2.41 1.42 -6.48
N ALA A 125 -1.17 1.38 -5.99
CA ALA A 125 -0.24 0.27 -6.17
C ALA A 125 0.11 -0.31 -4.80
N HIS A 126 -0.36 -1.53 -4.51
CA HIS A 126 -0.18 -2.18 -3.21
C HIS A 126 0.75 -3.40 -3.35
N VAL A 127 1.89 -3.35 -2.66
CA VAL A 127 2.93 -4.38 -2.64
C VAL A 127 2.86 -5.20 -1.35
N LEU A 128 3.30 -6.46 -1.39
CA LEU A 128 3.20 -7.42 -0.27
C LEU A 128 4.56 -7.94 0.21
N GLY A 129 5.61 -7.83 -0.60
CA GLY A 129 6.88 -8.51 -0.34
C GLY A 129 7.51 -8.15 1.01
N VAL A 130 7.31 -6.92 1.50
CA VAL A 130 7.81 -6.48 2.81
C VAL A 130 7.10 -7.22 3.94
N ASP A 131 5.77 -7.29 3.92
CA ASP A 131 4.98 -8.00 4.93
C ASP A 131 5.31 -9.50 4.93
N HIS A 132 5.27 -10.14 3.75
CA HIS A 132 5.59 -11.55 3.61
C HIS A 132 7.02 -11.88 4.07
N CYS A 133 7.99 -10.99 3.79
CA CYS A 133 9.36 -11.15 4.28
C CYS A 133 9.44 -11.02 5.80
N GLY A 134 8.62 -10.14 6.39
CA GLY A 134 8.44 -10.01 7.83
C GLY A 134 8.00 -11.33 8.45
N HIS A 135 6.86 -11.88 8.03
CA HIS A 135 6.34 -13.16 8.53
C HIS A 135 7.31 -14.32 8.33
N LYS A 136 7.98 -14.39 7.18
CA LYS A 136 8.84 -15.52 6.82
C LYS A 136 10.20 -15.52 7.51
N TYR A 137 10.82 -14.35 7.64
CA TYR A 137 12.22 -14.23 8.08
C TYR A 137 12.43 -13.27 9.27
N GLY A 138 11.48 -12.40 9.55
CA GLY A 138 11.60 -11.30 10.51
C GLY A 138 12.22 -10.04 9.89
N PRO A 139 11.94 -8.86 10.48
CA PRO A 139 12.36 -7.55 9.95
C PRO A 139 13.88 -7.35 9.91
N ASN A 140 14.63 -8.04 10.77
CA ASN A 140 16.09 -7.88 10.88
C ASN A 140 16.89 -8.84 9.97
N HIS A 141 16.22 -9.66 9.15
CA HIS A 141 16.89 -10.61 8.28
C HIS A 141 17.46 -9.96 7.02
N ILE A 142 18.54 -10.52 6.45
CA ILE A 142 19.18 -9.99 5.22
C ILE A 142 18.22 -9.92 4.03
N GLN A 143 17.21 -10.80 3.98
CA GLN A 143 16.19 -10.77 2.94
C GLN A 143 15.32 -9.52 3.01
N MET A 144 15.01 -9.02 4.21
CA MET A 144 14.27 -7.76 4.36
C MET A 144 15.02 -6.60 3.68
N ALA A 145 16.35 -6.56 3.83
CA ALA A 145 17.17 -5.56 3.16
C ALA A 145 17.15 -5.71 1.62
N SER A 146 16.96 -6.93 1.10
CA SER A 146 16.81 -7.17 -0.34
C SER A 146 15.44 -6.69 -0.83
N THR A 147 14.36 -7.05 -0.12
CA THR A 147 12.99 -6.64 -0.42
C THR A 147 12.84 -5.12 -0.37
N LEU A 148 13.34 -4.46 0.67
CA LEU A 148 13.31 -2.99 0.77
C LEU A 148 14.08 -2.30 -0.37
N ARG A 149 15.13 -2.93 -0.94
CA ARG A 149 15.81 -2.40 -2.13
C ARG A 149 14.95 -2.52 -3.39
N LYS A 150 14.14 -3.58 -3.51
CA LYS A 150 13.18 -3.71 -4.63
C LYS A 150 12.14 -2.59 -4.55
N ILE A 151 11.53 -2.40 -3.37
CA ILE A 151 10.56 -1.33 -3.15
C ILE A 151 11.18 0.06 -3.38
N ASP A 152 12.41 0.28 -2.91
CA ASP A 152 13.16 1.53 -3.16
C ASP A 152 13.31 1.83 -4.66
N ASN A 153 13.55 0.80 -5.49
CA ASN A 153 13.62 0.97 -6.94
C ASN A 153 12.25 1.29 -7.54
N VAL A 154 11.17 0.62 -7.10
CA VAL A 154 9.80 0.92 -7.53
C VAL A 154 9.47 2.40 -7.26
N ILE A 155 9.73 2.87 -6.03
CA ILE A 155 9.47 4.26 -5.63
C ILE A 155 10.24 5.26 -6.52
N VAL A 156 11.52 5.00 -6.78
CA VAL A 156 12.34 5.90 -7.62
C VAL A 156 11.89 5.89 -9.07
N GLU A 157 11.57 4.72 -9.62
CA GLU A 157 11.06 4.60 -10.99
C GLU A 157 9.74 5.36 -11.16
N THR A 158 8.82 5.21 -10.20
CA THR A 158 7.55 5.95 -10.16
C THR A 158 7.80 7.45 -10.08
N ALA A 159 8.58 7.91 -9.10
CA ALA A 159 8.88 9.34 -8.93
C ALA A 159 9.59 9.98 -10.13
N ASN A 160 10.30 9.20 -10.96
CA ASN A 160 10.92 9.70 -12.19
C ASN A 160 9.98 9.72 -13.40
N ALA A 161 8.88 8.96 -13.35
CA ALA A 161 7.88 8.88 -14.40
C ALA A 161 6.74 9.90 -14.23
N LEU A 162 6.58 10.47 -13.01
CA LEU A 162 5.57 11.47 -12.72
C LEU A 162 5.80 12.79 -13.47
N SER A 163 4.69 13.43 -13.84
CA SER A 163 4.66 14.75 -14.47
C SER A 163 4.64 15.86 -13.43
N SER A 164 4.95 17.09 -13.86
CA SER A 164 4.85 18.28 -13.01
C SER A 164 3.41 18.49 -12.56
N GLY A 165 3.16 18.41 -11.26
CA GLY A 165 1.84 18.57 -10.64
C GLY A 165 1.26 17.27 -10.09
N ASP A 166 1.86 16.13 -10.41
CA ASP A 166 1.48 14.85 -9.82
C ASP A 166 1.99 14.74 -8.37
N LEU A 167 1.32 13.92 -7.56
CA LEU A 167 1.68 13.65 -6.17
C LEU A 167 1.96 12.17 -5.98
N LEU A 168 3.15 11.84 -5.47
CA LEU A 168 3.47 10.51 -4.93
C LEU A 168 3.32 10.51 -3.42
N VAL A 169 2.50 9.60 -2.92
CA VAL A 169 2.43 9.25 -1.49
C VAL A 169 2.85 7.79 -1.36
N VAL A 170 3.85 7.53 -0.53
CA VAL A 170 4.29 6.17 -0.18
C VAL A 170 4.20 6.03 1.32
N LEU A 171 3.47 5.02 1.78
CA LEU A 171 3.30 4.74 3.20
C LEU A 171 3.22 3.25 3.45
N GLY A 172 3.68 2.82 4.62
CA GLY A 172 3.25 1.55 5.19
C GLY A 172 1.90 1.74 5.88
N ASP A 173 1.02 0.76 5.76
CA ASP A 173 -0.27 0.72 6.45
C ASP A 173 -0.11 0.33 7.93
N HIS A 174 0.92 -0.47 8.23
CA HIS A 174 1.42 -0.81 9.56
C HIS A 174 2.95 -1.04 9.58
N GLY A 175 3.51 -1.16 10.78
CA GLY A 175 4.83 -1.75 11.05
C GLY A 175 4.72 -3.25 11.37
N MET A 176 5.72 -3.83 12.02
CA MET A 176 5.69 -5.24 12.44
C MET A 176 6.56 -5.46 13.68
N THR A 177 6.16 -6.40 14.52
CA THR A 177 6.94 -6.84 15.66
C THR A 177 8.31 -7.39 15.24
N THR A 178 9.22 -7.54 16.21
CA THR A 178 10.53 -8.18 15.99
C THR A 178 10.47 -9.62 15.45
N THR A 179 9.34 -10.32 15.59
CA THR A 179 9.10 -11.66 15.03
C THR A 179 8.43 -11.63 13.66
N GLY A 180 8.03 -10.45 13.17
CA GLY A 180 7.37 -10.28 11.87
C GLY A 180 5.85 -10.26 11.94
N ASP A 181 5.25 -10.43 13.12
CA ASP A 181 3.80 -10.38 13.31
C ASP A 181 3.28 -8.94 13.35
N HIS A 182 1.98 -8.78 13.08
CA HIS A 182 1.22 -7.54 13.22
C HIS A 182 -0.24 -7.85 13.58
N GLY A 183 -1.04 -6.82 13.89
CA GLY A 183 -2.44 -6.91 14.31
C GLY A 183 -2.70 -6.34 15.71
N GLY A 184 -1.64 -6.13 16.50
CA GLY A 184 -1.66 -5.50 17.82
C GLY A 184 -1.51 -3.98 17.78
N ASP A 185 -1.08 -3.43 18.92
CA ASP A 185 -0.98 -2.01 19.24
C ASP A 185 0.42 -1.57 19.69
N SER A 186 1.44 -2.42 19.52
CA SER A 186 2.80 -2.05 19.91
C SER A 186 3.36 -0.93 19.02
N ASP A 187 4.36 -0.20 19.52
CA ASP A 187 5.03 0.84 18.72
C ASP A 187 5.61 0.24 17.43
N ASP A 188 6.25 -0.93 17.52
CA ASP A 188 6.80 -1.64 16.34
C ASP A 188 5.74 -1.94 15.28
N GLU A 189 4.49 -2.21 15.67
CA GLU A 189 3.37 -2.50 14.77
C GLU A 189 2.66 -1.23 14.28
N THR A 190 2.59 -0.19 15.09
CA THR A 190 1.86 1.05 14.75
C THR A 190 2.72 2.04 13.97
N HIS A 191 4.05 1.96 14.07
CA HIS A 191 4.96 2.90 13.45
C HIS A 191 5.38 2.42 12.05
N ALA A 192 5.00 3.19 11.03
CA ALA A 192 5.37 2.93 9.65
C ALA A 192 6.02 4.16 8.98
N GLY A 193 6.69 3.95 7.85
CA GLY A 193 7.27 5.04 7.07
C GLY A 193 6.21 5.77 6.26
N LEU A 194 6.33 7.10 6.13
CA LEU A 194 5.61 7.94 5.17
C LEU A 194 6.61 8.74 4.34
N MET A 195 6.36 8.83 3.04
CA MET A 195 7.03 9.74 2.13
C MET A 195 5.99 10.44 1.25
N VAL A 196 6.13 11.76 1.10
CA VAL A 196 5.30 12.57 0.21
C VAL A 196 6.22 13.38 -0.70
N GLY A 197 5.99 13.36 -2.00
CA GLY A 197 6.78 14.13 -2.96
C GLY A 197 6.36 13.86 -4.40
N GLY A 198 6.93 14.58 -5.36
CA GLY A 198 6.66 14.42 -6.80
C GLY A 198 7.68 15.23 -7.57
#